data_AF-F7GGA1-F1
#
_entry.id   AF-F7GGA1-F1
#
_cell.length_a   1.000
_cell.length_b   1.000
_cell.length_c   1.000
_cell.angle_alpha   90.00
_cell.angle_beta   90.00
_cell.angle_gamma   90.00
#
_symmetry.space_group_name_H-M   'P 1'
#
loop_
_entity.id
_entity.type
_entity.pdbx_description
1 polymer ?
#
loop_
_entity_poly.entity_id
_entity_poly.type
_entity_poly.pdbx_seq_one_letter_code
_entity_poly.pdbx_strand_id
1 'polypeptide(L)' 'MSEAPSLSSHLNGFGETRASWLMQDGIPTWYHGAISREAAESLLQEKPPGCFLVRMSQSHVGYTLSYR' A
#
# COMPACT_ATOMS: atom_id res chain seq x y z
N MET A 1 -0.68 10.53 -47.76
CA MET A 1 -1.09 10.83 -46.37
C MET A 1 -0.92 9.52 -45.62
N SER A 2 0.06 9.44 -44.71
CA SER A 2 0.42 8.19 -44.04
C SER A 2 -0.42 8.05 -42.76
N GLU A 3 -1.22 7.00 -42.65
CA GLU A 3 -1.91 6.63 -41.42
C GLU A 3 -0.89 6.16 -40.37
N ALA A 4 -0.97 6.72 -39.17
CA ALA A 4 -0.20 6.27 -38.02
C ALA A 4 -0.91 5.07 -37.37
N PRO A 5 -0.20 3.98 -36.99
CA PRO A 5 -0.81 2.86 -36.31
C PRO A 5 -1.37 3.32 -34.97
N SER A 6 -2.65 3.04 -34.72
CA SER A 6 -3.29 3.29 -33.43
C SER A 6 -2.54 2.54 -32.34
N LEU A 7 -2.16 3.27 -31.29
CA LEU A 7 -1.28 2.84 -30.20
C LEU A 7 -1.98 1.87 -29.23
N SER A 8 -2.72 0.90 -29.75
CA SER A 8 -3.54 -0.06 -28.98
C SER A 8 -2.85 -1.41 -28.82
N SER A 9 -1.60 -1.46 -28.34
CA SER A 9 -0.96 -2.76 -28.12
C SER A 9 0.00 -2.90 -26.92
N HIS A 10 0.17 -1.92 -26.02
CA HIS A 10 1.16 -2.09 -24.93
C HIS A 10 0.78 -1.60 -23.52
N LEU A 11 -0.52 -1.44 -23.20
CA LEU A 11 -0.95 -1.08 -21.83
C LEU A 11 -1.88 -2.12 -21.19
N ASN A 12 -1.61 -3.41 -21.37
CA ASN A 12 -2.40 -4.49 -20.76
C ASN A 12 -1.68 -5.14 -19.56
N GLY A 13 -1.29 -4.40 -18.52
CA GLY A 13 -0.64 -5.11 -17.39
C GLY A 13 -0.26 -4.39 -16.11
N PHE A 14 -0.65 -3.13 -15.87
CA PHE A 14 -0.25 -2.42 -14.64
C PHE A 14 -1.40 -2.05 -13.69
N GLY A 15 -2.66 -2.19 -14.11
CA GLY A 15 -3.83 -1.82 -13.29
C GLY A 15 -4.49 -2.97 -12.54
N GLU A 16 -4.53 -4.17 -13.13
CA GLU A 16 -5.34 -5.30 -12.61
C GLU A 16 -4.65 -6.08 -11.47
N THR A 17 -3.32 -6.03 -11.41
CA THR A 17 -2.51 -6.94 -10.58
C THR A 17 -2.59 -6.66 -9.07
N ARG A 18 -2.99 -5.47 -8.63
CA ARG A 18 -2.89 -5.10 -7.20
C ARG A 18 -4.17 -5.35 -6.40
N ALA A 19 -5.35 -5.19 -7.01
CA ALA A 19 -6.61 -5.46 -6.32
C ALA A 19 -6.92 -6.96 -6.23
N SER A 20 -6.54 -7.73 -7.24
CA SER A 20 -6.80 -9.18 -7.30
C SER A 20 -6.15 -9.93 -6.13
N TRP A 21 -4.88 -9.63 -5.80
CA TRP A 21 -4.18 -10.22 -4.66
C TRP A 21 -4.88 -9.87 -3.32
N LEU A 22 -5.24 -8.59 -3.12
CA LEU A 22 -5.94 -8.16 -1.91
C LEU A 22 -7.30 -8.86 -1.73
N MET A 23 -7.96 -9.21 -2.83
CA MET A 23 -9.24 -9.93 -2.81
C MET A 23 -9.10 -11.44 -2.56
N GLN A 24 -7.93 -12.03 -2.79
CA GLN A 24 -7.68 -13.46 -2.52
C GLN A 24 -7.12 -13.70 -1.12
N ASP A 25 -6.13 -12.90 -0.68
CA ASP A 25 -5.42 -13.11 0.58
C ASP A 25 -5.93 -12.22 1.73
N GLY A 26 -6.84 -11.29 1.42
CA GLY A 26 -7.34 -10.32 2.37
C GLY A 26 -6.35 -9.19 2.65
N ILE A 27 -6.74 -8.29 3.55
CA ILE A 27 -5.89 -7.16 3.97
C ILE A 27 -4.78 -7.71 4.86
N PRO A 28 -3.49 -7.42 4.56
CA PRO A 28 -2.40 -7.87 5.41
C PRO A 28 -2.53 -7.35 6.83
N THR A 29 -2.23 -8.19 7.82
CA THR A 29 -2.36 -7.86 9.25
C THR A 29 -1.42 -6.74 9.70
N TRP A 30 -0.34 -6.48 8.95
CA TRP A 30 0.58 -5.37 9.17
C TRP A 30 0.08 -4.05 8.58
N TYR A 31 -1.04 -4.02 7.84
CA TYR A 31 -1.65 -2.81 7.31
C TYR A 31 -2.77 -2.31 8.21
N HIS A 32 -2.64 -1.07 8.69
CA HIS A 32 -3.56 -0.49 9.68
C HIS A 32 -4.36 0.71 9.14
N GLY A 33 -4.23 1.07 7.87
CA GLY A 33 -5.00 2.16 7.29
C GLY A 33 -4.76 3.52 7.97
N ALA A 34 -5.83 4.27 8.24
CA ALA A 34 -5.80 5.67 8.67
C ALA A 34 -5.54 5.88 10.18
N ILE A 35 -4.49 5.29 10.75
CA ILE A 35 -4.14 5.51 12.16
C ILE A 35 -3.16 6.68 12.34
N SER A 36 -3.26 7.35 13.49
CA SER A 36 -2.31 8.42 13.87
C SER A 36 -0.92 7.84 14.19
N ARG A 37 0.07 8.72 14.33
CA ARG A 37 1.41 8.31 14.76
C ARG A 37 1.38 7.72 16.17
N GLU A 38 0.68 8.38 17.08
CA GLU A 38 0.57 8.00 18.49
C GLU A 38 -0.12 6.63 18.65
N ALA A 39 -1.16 6.38 17.85
CA ALA A 39 -1.82 5.07 17.82
C ALA A 39 -0.88 3.96 17.32
N ALA A 40 -0.08 4.24 16.29
CA ALA A 40 0.92 3.29 15.79
C ALA A 40 2.02 2.99 16.83
N GLU A 41 2.50 4.02 17.51
CA GLU A 41 3.49 3.90 18.60
C GLU A 41 2.94 3.06 19.76
N SER A 42 1.69 3.31 20.18
CA SER A 42 1.03 2.52 21.23
C SER A 42 0.89 1.04 20.85
N LEU A 43 0.52 0.72 19.61
CA LEU A 43 0.43 -0.66 19.12
C LEU A 43 1.78 -1.39 19.09
N LEU A 44 2.87 -0.66 18.86
CA LEU A 44 4.22 -1.21 18.77
C LEU A 44 4.94 -1.25 20.12
N GLN A 45 4.50 -0.47 21.11
CA GLN A 45 5.17 -0.31 22.41
C GLN A 45 5.42 -1.66 23.11
N GLU A 46 4.44 -2.57 23.05
CA GLU A 46 4.49 -3.89 23.71
C GLU A 46 5.00 -5.01 22.79
N LYS A 47 5.45 -4.70 21.58
CA LYS A 47 5.92 -5.71 20.61
C LYS A 47 7.44 -5.92 20.71
N PRO A 48 7.97 -7.08 20.32
CA PRO A 48 9.42 -7.27 20.19
C PRO A 48 10.06 -6.27 19.21
N PRO A 49 11.37 -5.96 19.35
CA PRO A 49 12.10 -5.14 18.38
C PRO A 49 12.01 -5.75 16.98
N GLY A 50 11.91 -4.90 15.95
CA GLY A 50 11.76 -5.35 14.56
C GLY A 50 10.31 -5.62 14.13
N CYS A 51 9.33 -5.54 15.03
CA CYS A 51 7.93 -5.46 14.63
C CYS A 51 7.63 -4.12 13.94
N PHE A 52 6.79 -4.17 12.91
CA PHE A 52 6.41 -3.01 12.12
C PHE A 52 4.94 -3.05 11.73
N LEU A 53 4.43 -1.89 11.31
CA LEU A 53 3.15 -1.75 10.63
C LEU A 53 3.21 -0.65 9.57
N VAL A 54 2.33 -0.73 8.59
CA VAL A 54 2.14 0.28 7.54
C VAL A 54 0.81 1.00 7.77
N ARG A 55 0.86 2.33 7.77
CA ARG A 55 -0.31 3.21 7.92
C ARG A 55 -0.35 4.25 6.80
N MET A 56 -1.50 4.87 6.58
CA MET A 56 -1.61 6.02 5.70
C MET A 56 -0.98 7.25 6.35
N SER A 57 -0.28 8.05 5.55
CA SER A 57 0.24 9.33 6.02
C SER A 57 -0.89 10.34 6.15
N GLN A 58 -0.88 11.08 7.26
CA GLN A 58 -1.82 12.19 7.50
C GLN A 58 -1.29 13.54 6.97
N SER A 59 0.00 13.60 6.58
CA SER A 59 0.66 14.86 6.16
C SER A 59 1.04 14.90 4.68
N HIS A 60 1.04 13.76 3.99
CA HIS A 60 1.37 13.69 2.57
C HIS A 60 0.67 12.49 1.93
N VAL A 61 0.52 12.53 0.61
CA VAL A 61 -0.01 11.39 -0.15
C VAL A 61 0.98 10.23 -0.07
N GLY A 62 0.56 9.11 0.50
CA GLY A 62 1.37 7.90 0.59
C GLY A 62 1.20 7.16 1.91
N TYR A 63 2.15 6.27 2.18
CA TYR A 63 2.16 5.40 3.35
C TYR A 63 3.37 5.70 4.24
N THR A 64 3.21 5.44 5.52
CA THR A 64 4.27 5.52 6.52
C THR A 64 4.49 4.14 7.13
N LEU A 65 5.75 3.71 7.20
CA LEU A 65 6.19 2.54 7.96
C LEU A 65 6.52 2.98 9.39
N SER A 66 5.85 2.40 10.37
CA SER A 66 6.16 2.55 11.79
C SER A 66 6.81 1.27 12.28
N TYR A 67 7.90 1.37 13.03
CA TYR A 67 8.65 0.23 13.55
C TYR A 67 9.05 0.48 15.01
N ARG A 68 9.36 -0.60 15.73
CA ARG A 68 9.96 -0.56 17.06
C ARG A 68 11.46 -0.82 17.00
#